data_AF-A0A957YK51-F1
#
_entry.id   AF-A0A957YK51-F1
#
_cell.length_a   1.000
_cell.length_b   1.000
_cell.length_c   1.000
_cell.angle_alpha   90.00
_cell.angle_beta   90.00
_cell.angle_gamma   90.00
#
_symmetry.space_group_name_H-M   'P 1'
#
loop_
_entity.id
_entity.type
_entity.pdbx_description
1 polymer ?
#
loop_
_entity_poly.entity_id
_entity_poly.type
_entity_poly.pdbx_seq_one_letter_code
_entity_poly.pdbx_strand_id
1 'polypeptide(L)'
;MPNLKSHLITSEMMQKGEMPLLFTGGACNIQHMHGPVRNPGRDPLAHWLDEKGWSYFDPQIHPSTHGRDYVWGIDGPQEKRARYEAKLRIYEITATTIAAVTMLEIMDDARRNLKSIVWFNDGKNFAPIGLGDRDALLNNNTLRQQVGDMAYSHLLAYVNAGRQIRNELLLMVGDCPSIVVANSLDELKAVITYLLPD
;
A
#
# COMPACT_ATOMS: atom_id res chain seq x y z
N MET A 1 -19.97 15.38 15.06
CA MET A 1 -19.23 15.62 13.81
C MET A 1 -20.19 15.34 12.66
N PRO A 2 -20.27 16.18 11.61
CA PRO A 2 -21.13 15.88 10.47
C PRO A 2 -20.74 14.51 9.91
N ASN A 3 -21.74 13.69 9.55
CA ASN A 3 -21.54 12.40 8.89
C ASN A 3 -20.87 12.65 7.54
N LEU A 4 -19.54 12.57 7.48
CA LEU A 4 -18.82 12.57 6.22
C LEU A 4 -19.31 11.35 5.43
N LYS A 5 -19.88 11.62 4.25
CA LYS A 5 -20.28 10.56 3.33
C LYS A 5 -19.00 9.97 2.76
N SER A 6 -18.81 8.65 2.94
CA SER A 6 -17.68 7.98 2.28
C SER A 6 -17.87 8.00 0.76
N HIS A 7 -16.77 8.27 0.06
CA HIS A 7 -16.62 8.25 -1.38
C HIS A 7 -15.88 6.98 -1.88
N LEU A 8 -15.73 5.99 -1.00
CA LEU A 8 -15.24 4.66 -1.34
C LEU A 8 -16.18 3.97 -2.35
N ILE A 9 -15.60 3.48 -3.45
CA ILE A 9 -16.26 2.65 -4.45
C ILE A 9 -15.91 1.19 -4.16
N THR A 10 -16.91 0.36 -3.90
CA THR A 10 -16.71 -1.09 -3.66
C THR A 10 -16.74 -1.87 -4.98
N SER A 11 -16.30 -3.13 -4.95
CA SER A 11 -16.39 -4.03 -6.11
C SER A 11 -17.81 -4.19 -6.65
N GLU A 12 -18.83 -4.19 -5.78
CA GLU A 12 -20.24 -4.32 -6.20
C GLU A 12 -20.73 -3.06 -6.93
N MET A 13 -20.29 -1.88 -6.48
CA MET A 13 -20.55 -0.62 -7.18
C MET A 13 -19.88 -0.62 -8.55
N MET A 14 -18.65 -1.15 -8.66
CA MET A 14 -17.97 -1.32 -9.94
C MET A 14 -18.65 -2.30 -10.91
N GLN A 15 -19.24 -3.39 -10.40
CA GLN A 15 -20.06 -4.30 -11.22
C GLN A 15 -21.31 -3.60 -11.77
N LYS A 16 -21.83 -2.59 -11.05
CA LYS A 16 -22.94 -1.74 -11.50
C LYS A 16 -22.51 -0.57 -12.39
N GLY A 17 -21.21 -0.39 -12.61
CA GLY A 17 -20.66 0.60 -13.54
C GLY A 17 -20.02 1.83 -12.89
N GLU A 18 -20.03 1.96 -11.57
CA GLU A 18 -19.36 3.07 -10.88
C GLU A 18 -17.85 2.93 -10.97
N MET A 19 -17.12 3.99 -11.35
CA MET A 19 -15.66 3.95 -11.45
C MET A 19 -15.01 4.92 -10.45
N PRO A 20 -13.92 4.50 -9.78
CA PRO A 20 -13.20 5.37 -8.88
C PRO A 20 -12.34 6.39 -9.64
N LEU A 21 -12.20 7.59 -9.09
CA LEU A 21 -11.24 8.59 -9.57
C LEU A 21 -9.81 8.16 -9.21
N LEU A 22 -9.61 7.66 -7.99
CA LEU A 22 -8.31 7.21 -7.49
C LEU A 22 -8.31 5.72 -7.16
N PHE A 23 -7.17 5.06 -7.37
CA PHE A 23 -6.90 3.74 -6.80
C PHE A 23 -5.91 3.90 -5.65
N THR A 24 -6.31 3.52 -4.43
CA THR A 24 -5.45 3.53 -3.26
C THR A 24 -4.99 2.10 -2.99
N GLY A 25 -3.91 1.69 -3.63
CA GLY A 25 -3.23 0.41 -3.43
C GLY A 25 -2.13 0.50 -2.38
N GLY A 26 -1.33 -0.56 -2.25
CA GLY A 26 -0.21 -0.58 -1.32
C GLY A 26 -0.19 -1.81 -0.40
N ALA A 27 0.80 -1.77 0.47
CA ALA A 27 1.07 -2.72 1.53
C ALA A 27 -0.21 -3.34 2.13
N CYS A 28 -0.37 -4.63 1.83
CA CYS A 28 -1.54 -5.43 2.20
C CYS A 28 -1.76 -5.48 3.72
N ASN A 29 -2.91 -6.04 4.09
CA ASN A 29 -3.29 -6.36 5.46
C ASN A 29 -2.12 -6.78 6.36
N ILE A 30 -2.10 -6.25 7.58
CA ILE A 30 -1.19 -6.68 8.63
C ILE A 30 -1.47 -8.15 8.94
N GLN A 31 -0.46 -9.00 8.86
CA GLN A 31 -0.61 -10.41 9.18
C GLN A 31 -0.46 -10.62 10.69
N HIS A 32 -1.47 -11.26 11.29
CA HIS A 32 -1.42 -11.75 12.67
C HIS A 32 -1.79 -13.24 12.70
N MET A 33 -1.65 -13.87 13.86
CA MET A 33 -1.93 -15.31 14.05
C MET A 33 -3.38 -15.70 13.73
N HIS A 34 -4.32 -14.75 13.74
CA HIS A 34 -5.73 -14.97 13.44
C HIS A 34 -6.12 -14.62 11.99
N GLY A 35 -5.13 -14.24 11.16
CA GLY A 35 -5.33 -13.86 9.77
C GLY A 35 -5.02 -12.39 9.48
N PRO A 36 -5.36 -11.92 8.26
CA PRO A 36 -5.12 -10.56 7.83
C PRO A 36 -6.01 -9.57 8.58
N VAL A 37 -5.41 -8.53 9.15
CA VAL A 37 -6.10 -7.36 9.70
C VAL A 37 -5.91 -6.19 8.76
N ARG A 38 -6.94 -5.37 8.60
CA ARG A 38 -6.88 -4.16 7.80
C ARG A 38 -5.69 -3.29 8.22
N ASN A 39 -4.97 -2.72 7.26
CA ASN A 39 -3.90 -1.77 7.55
C ASN A 39 -4.52 -0.36 7.74
N PRO A 40 -4.49 0.21 8.97
CA PRO A 40 -5.09 1.52 9.25
C PRO A 40 -4.26 2.70 8.73
N GLY A 41 -3.03 2.47 8.23
CA GLY A 41 -2.14 3.53 7.74
C GLY A 41 -2.76 4.41 6.64
N ARG A 42 -3.73 3.88 5.90
CA ARG A 42 -4.45 4.61 4.83
C ARG A 42 -5.66 5.41 5.29
N ASP A 43 -6.08 5.28 6.54
CA ASP A 43 -7.26 5.99 7.06
C ASP A 43 -7.15 7.51 6.96
N PRO A 44 -5.99 8.13 7.28
CA PRO A 44 -5.83 9.57 7.10
C PRO A 44 -5.97 10.02 5.64
N LEU A 45 -5.56 9.18 4.68
CA LEU A 45 -5.75 9.45 3.26
C LEU A 45 -7.22 9.31 2.88
N ALA A 46 -7.88 8.21 3.28
CA ALA A 46 -9.30 7.96 3.02
C ALA A 46 -10.20 9.11 3.52
N HIS A 47 -10.01 9.55 4.77
CA HIS A 47 -10.75 10.68 5.33
C HIS A 47 -10.55 11.97 4.53
N TRP A 48 -9.32 12.25 4.12
CA TRP A 48 -9.03 13.45 3.33
C TRP A 48 -9.64 13.38 1.92
N LEU A 49 -9.66 12.20 1.28
CA LEU A 49 -10.33 12.00 -0.01
C LEU A 49 -11.85 12.19 0.12
N ASP A 50 -12.45 11.69 1.21
CA ASP A 50 -13.86 11.91 1.53
C ASP A 50 -14.17 13.41 1.72
N GLU A 51 -13.32 14.15 2.43
CA GLU A 51 -13.44 15.61 2.59
C GLU A 51 -13.37 16.36 1.25
N LYS A 52 -12.63 15.83 0.27
CA LYS A 52 -12.53 16.39 -1.09
C LYS A 52 -13.66 15.94 -2.01
N GLY A 53 -14.49 14.99 -1.58
CA GLY A 53 -15.52 14.39 -2.42
C GLY A 53 -14.96 13.54 -3.57
N TRP A 54 -13.72 13.09 -3.46
CA TRP A 54 -13.03 12.33 -4.50
C TRP A 54 -13.25 10.83 -4.32
N SER A 55 -13.79 10.17 -5.34
CA SER A 55 -14.04 8.73 -5.29
C SER A 55 -12.76 7.92 -5.36
N TYR A 56 -12.67 6.87 -4.54
CA TYR A 56 -11.49 6.02 -4.53
C TYR A 56 -11.86 4.55 -4.34
N PHE A 57 -10.97 3.66 -4.78
CA PHE A 57 -11.07 2.23 -4.55
C PHE A 57 -9.90 1.76 -3.71
N ASP A 58 -10.20 1.02 -2.63
CA ASP A 58 -9.21 0.47 -1.70
C ASP A 58 -9.28 -1.07 -1.64
N PRO A 59 -8.27 -1.82 -2.12
CA PRO A 59 -8.27 -3.28 -2.23
C PRO A 59 -7.88 -4.01 -0.93
N GLN A 60 -8.10 -3.46 0.27
CA GLN A 60 -7.80 -4.23 1.51
C GLN A 60 -8.78 -5.37 1.64
N ILE A 61 -8.29 -6.56 1.98
CA ILE A 61 -9.14 -7.72 2.28
C ILE A 61 -9.82 -7.46 3.63
N HIS A 62 -10.90 -6.68 3.65
CA HIS A 62 -11.65 -6.31 4.84
C HIS A 62 -13.09 -5.86 4.50
N PRO A 63 -14.09 -6.15 5.36
CA PRO A 63 -15.47 -5.71 5.12
C PRO A 63 -15.66 -4.19 5.01
N SER A 64 -14.82 -3.40 5.68
CA SER A 64 -14.92 -1.93 5.59
C SER A 64 -14.55 -1.35 4.24
N THR A 65 -13.80 -2.09 3.41
CA THR A 65 -13.35 -1.66 2.07
C THR A 65 -14.18 -2.29 0.95
N HIS A 66 -14.78 -3.45 1.19
CA HIS A 66 -15.63 -4.14 0.21
C HIS A 66 -17.14 -4.07 0.52
N GLY A 67 -17.53 -3.63 1.72
CA GLY A 67 -18.91 -3.68 2.22
C GLY A 67 -19.35 -5.08 2.70
N ARG A 68 -18.51 -6.10 2.46
CA ARG A 68 -18.72 -7.52 2.79
C ARG A 68 -17.37 -8.24 2.89
N ASP A 69 -17.39 -9.50 3.29
CA ASP A 69 -16.19 -10.34 3.20
C ASP A 69 -15.67 -10.44 1.77
N TYR A 70 -14.35 -10.54 1.64
CA TYR A 70 -13.66 -10.63 0.37
C TYR A 70 -13.97 -11.94 -0.35
N VAL A 71 -14.36 -11.83 -1.62
CA VAL A 71 -14.67 -12.92 -2.54
C VAL A 71 -13.78 -12.75 -3.77
N TRP A 72 -12.73 -13.56 -3.85
CA TRP A 72 -11.70 -13.43 -4.89
C TRP A 72 -12.24 -13.39 -6.32
N GLY A 73 -13.28 -14.17 -6.64
CA GLY A 73 -13.89 -14.21 -7.97
C GLY A 73 -14.64 -12.94 -8.37
N ILE A 74 -14.94 -12.05 -7.41
CA ILE A 74 -15.58 -10.76 -7.64
C ILE A 74 -14.56 -9.65 -7.46
N ASP A 75 -13.89 -9.63 -6.31
CA ASP A 75 -13.04 -8.51 -5.90
C ASP A 75 -11.76 -8.44 -6.73
N GLY A 76 -11.05 -9.56 -6.94
CA GLY A 76 -9.80 -9.58 -7.70
C GLY A 76 -9.93 -9.00 -9.12
N PRO A 77 -10.96 -9.35 -9.91
CA PRO A 77 -11.23 -8.70 -11.19
C PRO A 77 -11.53 -7.20 -11.07
N GLN A 78 -12.28 -6.76 -10.06
CA GLN A 78 -12.60 -5.34 -9.87
C GLN A 78 -11.40 -4.54 -9.40
N GLU A 79 -10.51 -5.09 -8.57
CA GLU A 79 -9.26 -4.43 -8.16
C GLU A 79 -8.39 -4.10 -9.37
N LYS A 80 -8.19 -5.10 -10.26
CA LYS A 80 -7.44 -4.91 -11.51
C LYS A 80 -8.07 -3.85 -12.39
N ARG A 81 -9.41 -3.86 -12.51
CA ARG A 81 -10.16 -2.86 -13.27
C ARG A 81 -10.05 -1.48 -12.64
N ALA A 82 -10.20 -1.35 -11.33
CA ALA A 82 -10.12 -0.10 -10.59
C ALA A 82 -8.76 0.55 -10.80
N ARG A 83 -7.70 -0.24 -10.64
CA ARG A 83 -6.34 0.20 -10.89
C ARG A 83 -6.12 0.59 -12.34
N TYR A 84 -6.66 -0.16 -13.29
CA TYR A 84 -6.52 0.14 -14.72
C TYR A 84 -7.23 1.44 -15.12
N GLU A 85 -8.43 1.68 -14.60
CA GLU A 85 -9.32 2.78 -15.03
C GLU A 85 -9.13 4.07 -14.21
N ALA A 86 -8.57 4.00 -13.01
CA ALA A 86 -8.35 5.19 -12.18
C ALA A 86 -7.56 6.28 -12.92
N LYS A 87 -7.78 7.55 -12.58
CA LYS A 87 -6.95 8.64 -13.12
C LYS A 87 -5.58 8.68 -12.45
N LEU A 88 -5.51 8.32 -11.17
CA LEU A 88 -4.29 8.32 -10.36
C LEU A 88 -4.23 7.08 -9.48
N ARG A 89 -3.07 6.44 -9.38
CA ARG A 89 -2.81 5.36 -8.43
C ARG A 89 -1.94 5.87 -7.29
N ILE A 90 -2.24 5.45 -6.08
CA ILE A 90 -1.45 5.75 -4.88
C ILE A 90 -1.11 4.42 -4.25
N TYR A 91 0.18 4.14 -4.07
CA TYR A 91 0.67 2.95 -3.41
C TYR A 91 1.30 3.32 -2.09
N GLU A 92 0.65 2.92 -0.99
CA GLU A 92 1.24 3.03 0.33
C GLU A 92 2.29 1.94 0.55
N ILE A 93 3.46 2.32 1.07
CA ILE A 93 4.48 1.42 1.57
C ILE A 93 4.78 1.83 3.01
N THR A 94 4.33 1.02 3.97
CA THR A 94 4.59 1.23 5.40
C THR A 94 5.93 0.62 5.80
N ALA A 95 6.49 0.92 6.97
CA ALA A 95 7.75 0.28 7.42
C ALA A 95 7.63 -1.24 7.66
N THR A 96 6.44 -1.80 7.80
CA THR A 96 6.23 -3.15 8.34
C THR A 96 6.00 -4.22 7.28
N THR A 97 5.78 -3.83 6.03
CA THR A 97 5.39 -4.75 4.94
C THR A 97 6.46 -4.85 3.87
N ILE A 98 6.77 -6.05 3.39
CA ILE A 98 7.77 -6.22 2.32
C ILE A 98 7.36 -5.56 0.99
N ALA A 99 6.05 -5.38 0.76
CA ALA A 99 5.47 -4.68 -0.41
C ALA A 99 5.87 -5.25 -1.78
N ALA A 100 6.26 -6.53 -1.86
CA ALA A 100 6.74 -7.15 -3.09
C ALA A 100 5.70 -7.14 -4.24
N VAL A 101 4.44 -7.48 -3.95
CA VAL A 101 3.35 -7.42 -4.95
C VAL A 101 3.14 -5.98 -5.40
N THR A 102 2.99 -5.05 -4.46
CA THR A 102 2.87 -3.60 -4.72
C THR A 102 3.98 -3.07 -5.62
N MET A 103 5.20 -3.59 -5.51
CA MET A 103 6.28 -3.19 -6.42
C MET A 103 6.07 -3.67 -7.85
N LEU A 104 5.61 -4.90 -8.07
CA LEU A 104 5.24 -5.36 -9.41
C LEU A 104 4.11 -4.50 -9.97
N GLU A 105 3.21 -4.04 -9.12
CA GLU A 105 2.16 -3.11 -9.49
C GLU A 105 2.74 -1.77 -9.97
N ILE A 106 3.57 -1.12 -9.15
CA ILE A 106 4.22 0.15 -9.51
C ILE A 106 5.04 0.00 -10.80
N MET A 107 5.75 -1.12 -10.99
CA MET A 107 6.54 -1.36 -12.19
C MET A 107 5.68 -1.56 -13.44
N ASP A 108 4.53 -2.23 -13.34
CA ASP A 108 3.60 -2.32 -14.47
C ASP A 108 2.98 -0.96 -14.80
N ASP A 109 2.67 -0.13 -13.80
CA ASP A 109 2.20 1.24 -14.02
C ASP A 109 3.28 2.09 -14.73
N ALA A 110 4.52 2.01 -14.28
CA ALA A 110 5.67 2.70 -14.89
C ALA A 110 5.87 2.28 -16.36
N ARG A 111 5.86 0.96 -16.62
CA ARG A 111 5.95 0.39 -17.98
C ARG A 111 4.86 0.92 -18.91
N ARG A 112 3.67 1.18 -18.36
CA ARG A 112 2.50 1.67 -19.10
C ARG A 112 2.36 3.19 -19.10
N ASN A 113 3.32 3.90 -18.51
CA ASN A 113 3.30 5.36 -18.35
C ASN A 113 2.03 5.85 -17.63
N LEU A 114 1.52 5.07 -16.67
CA LEU A 114 0.40 5.48 -15.83
C LEU A 114 0.89 6.37 -14.70
N LYS A 115 0.13 7.43 -14.42
CA LYS A 115 0.42 8.33 -13.30
C LYS A 115 0.18 7.61 -11.98
N SER A 116 1.23 7.47 -11.20
CA SER A 116 1.17 6.83 -9.89
C SER A 116 2.04 7.54 -8.86
N ILE A 117 1.66 7.43 -7.59
CA ILE A 117 2.39 7.95 -6.45
C ILE A 117 2.84 6.77 -5.58
N VAL A 118 4.12 6.72 -5.23
CA VAL A 118 4.65 5.82 -4.20
C VAL A 118 4.76 6.62 -2.92
N TRP A 119 3.94 6.27 -1.93
CA TRP A 119 3.90 6.94 -0.64
C TRP A 119 4.55 6.08 0.44
N PHE A 120 5.70 6.52 0.94
CA PHE A 120 6.37 5.90 2.10
C PHE A 120 5.75 6.43 3.40
N ASN A 121 4.72 5.73 3.90
CA ASN A 121 4.08 6.06 5.17
C ASN A 121 4.96 5.58 6.33
N ASP A 122 5.40 6.51 7.18
CA ASP A 122 6.48 6.33 8.18
C ASP A 122 7.91 6.15 7.60
N GLY A 123 8.12 6.60 6.37
CA GLY A 123 9.45 6.68 5.76
C GLY A 123 9.94 5.37 5.11
N LYS A 124 11.23 5.36 4.77
CA LYS A 124 11.83 4.36 3.87
C LYS A 124 12.33 3.09 4.58
N ASN A 125 12.30 3.08 5.90
CA ASN A 125 12.84 1.98 6.70
C ASN A 125 12.01 0.71 6.53
N PHE A 126 12.64 -0.45 6.63
CA PHE A 126 11.95 -1.74 6.72
C PHE A 126 12.19 -2.34 8.10
N ALA A 127 11.12 -2.42 8.89
CA ALA A 127 11.11 -2.94 10.24
C ALA A 127 9.83 -3.75 10.47
N PRO A 128 9.82 -5.06 10.13
CA PRO A 128 8.67 -5.92 10.38
C PRO A 128 8.29 -5.96 11.86
N ILE A 129 6.99 -6.07 12.12
CA ILE A 129 6.44 -6.18 13.49
C ILE A 129 7.09 -7.36 14.21
N GLY A 130 7.61 -7.10 15.40
CA GLY A 130 8.26 -8.11 16.25
C GLY A 130 9.73 -8.42 15.90
N LEU A 131 10.21 -8.06 14.69
CA LEU A 131 11.61 -8.26 14.31
C LEU A 131 12.44 -6.99 14.43
N GLY A 132 11.83 -5.81 14.25
CA GLY A 132 12.55 -4.55 14.16
C GLY A 132 13.27 -4.41 12.81
N ASP A 133 14.11 -3.39 12.69
CA ASP A 133 14.98 -3.24 11.52
C ASP A 133 16.14 -4.27 11.53
N ARG A 134 16.96 -4.22 10.49
CA ARG A 134 18.11 -5.12 10.33
C ARG A 134 19.08 -5.06 11.52
N ASP A 135 19.37 -3.86 12.02
CA ASP A 135 20.41 -3.67 13.02
C ASP A 135 19.89 -4.06 14.41
N ALA A 136 18.60 -3.82 14.68
CA ALA A 136 17.89 -4.38 15.83
C ALA A 136 17.88 -5.92 15.79
N LEU A 137 17.54 -6.52 14.64
CA LEU A 137 17.52 -7.98 14.49
C LEU A 137 18.91 -8.57 14.71
N LEU A 138 19.96 -8.04 14.06
CA LEU A 138 21.33 -8.55 14.16
C LEU A 138 21.85 -8.66 15.60
N ASN A 139 21.42 -7.76 16.47
CA ASN A 139 21.84 -7.72 17.87
C ASN A 139 20.91 -8.51 18.82
N ASN A 140 19.87 -9.17 18.29
CA ASN A 140 18.88 -9.89 19.09
C ASN A 140 19.31 -11.34 19.42
N ASN A 141 20.31 -11.46 20.30
CA ASN A 141 20.82 -12.75 20.75
C ASN A 141 19.76 -13.61 21.47
N THR A 142 18.80 -12.98 22.16
CA THR A 142 17.70 -13.68 22.82
C THR A 142 16.81 -14.39 21.80
N LEU A 143 16.38 -13.69 20.74
CA LEU A 143 15.59 -14.30 19.68
C LEU A 143 16.37 -15.42 18.99
N ARG A 144 17.66 -15.20 18.68
CA ARG A 144 18.53 -16.21 18.07
C ARG A 144 18.58 -17.50 18.89
N GLN A 145 18.72 -17.39 20.22
CA GLN A 145 18.70 -18.56 21.12
C GLN A 145 17.33 -19.25 21.14
N GLN A 146 16.23 -18.51 21.07
CA GLN A 146 14.87 -19.05 21.10
C GLN A 146 14.50 -19.82 19.83
N VAL A 147 14.87 -19.32 18.65
CA VAL A 147 14.46 -19.90 17.36
C VAL A 147 15.53 -20.78 16.71
N GLY A 148 16.77 -20.71 17.19
CA GLY A 148 17.92 -21.40 16.61
C GLY A 148 18.53 -20.71 15.38
N ASP A 149 19.78 -21.07 15.06
CA ASP A 149 20.59 -20.38 14.05
C ASP A 149 19.97 -20.39 12.64
N MET A 150 19.36 -21.51 12.24
CA MET A 150 18.77 -21.66 10.90
C MET A 150 17.57 -20.72 10.72
N ALA A 151 16.59 -20.78 11.62
CA ALA A 151 15.42 -19.92 11.56
C ALA A 151 15.80 -18.43 11.67
N TYR A 152 16.74 -18.10 12.56
CA TYR A 152 17.26 -16.75 12.69
C TYR A 152 17.91 -16.24 11.39
N SER A 153 18.70 -17.08 10.70
CA SER A 153 19.31 -16.73 9.42
C SER A 153 18.26 -16.44 8.33
N HIS A 154 17.15 -17.19 8.32
CA HIS A 154 16.02 -16.91 7.42
C HIS A 154 15.32 -15.59 7.74
N LEU A 155 15.11 -15.27 9.02
CA LEU A 155 14.54 -13.98 9.43
C LEU A 155 15.44 -12.82 8.99
N LEU A 156 16.76 -12.97 9.15
CA LEU A 156 17.71 -11.96 8.70
C LEU A 156 17.72 -11.81 7.18
N ALA A 157 17.67 -12.91 6.43
CA ALA A 157 17.55 -12.89 4.97
C ALA A 157 16.26 -12.17 4.52
N TYR A 158 15.13 -12.42 5.20
CA TYR A 158 13.86 -11.73 4.93
C TYR A 158 13.97 -10.22 5.16
N VAL A 159 14.54 -9.79 6.28
CA VAL A 159 14.74 -8.35 6.58
C VAL A 159 15.69 -7.70 5.57
N ASN A 160 16.79 -8.38 5.21
CA ASN A 160 17.71 -7.88 4.18
C ASN A 160 17.02 -7.74 2.82
N ALA A 161 16.22 -8.73 2.40
CA ALA A 161 15.49 -8.71 1.15
C ALA A 161 14.50 -7.54 1.10
N GLY A 162 13.68 -7.35 2.14
CA GLY A 162 12.73 -6.23 2.15
C GLY A 162 13.41 -4.86 2.18
N ARG A 163 14.56 -4.72 2.84
CA ARG A 163 15.37 -3.50 2.78
C ARG A 163 15.93 -3.25 1.38
N GLN A 164 16.47 -4.28 0.73
CA GLN A 164 17.03 -4.19 -0.61
C GLN A 164 15.95 -3.80 -1.63
N ILE A 165 14.82 -4.49 -1.59
CA ILE A 165 13.64 -4.25 -2.43
C ILE A 165 13.20 -2.77 -2.39
N ARG A 166 13.15 -2.14 -1.20
CA ARG A 166 12.82 -0.70 -1.08
C ARG A 166 13.85 0.24 -1.68
N ASN A 167 15.13 -0.07 -1.47
CA ASN A 167 16.21 0.73 -2.05
C ASN A 167 16.18 0.65 -3.57
N GLU A 168 15.99 -0.55 -4.11
CA GLU A 168 15.87 -0.78 -5.54
C GLU A 168 14.64 -0.10 -6.13
N LEU A 169 13.49 -0.10 -5.43
CA LEU A 169 12.30 0.61 -5.89
C LEU A 169 12.58 2.08 -6.20
N LEU A 170 13.25 2.78 -5.28
CA LEU A 170 13.59 4.19 -5.44
C LEU A 170 14.52 4.43 -6.64
N LEU A 171 15.48 3.53 -6.87
CA LEU A 171 16.36 3.59 -8.03
C LEU A 171 15.59 3.34 -9.33
N MET A 172 14.69 2.36 -9.33
CA MET A 172 13.89 2.00 -10.52
C MET A 172 12.90 3.10 -10.92
N VAL A 173 12.30 3.79 -9.95
CA VAL A 173 11.33 4.87 -10.24
C VAL A 173 11.97 6.24 -10.38
N GLY A 174 13.24 6.41 -10.02
CA GLY A 174 13.91 7.71 -9.96
C GLY A 174 13.91 8.47 -11.28
N ASP A 175 13.99 7.75 -12.40
CA ASP A 175 13.98 8.32 -13.76
C ASP A 175 12.61 8.16 -14.46
N CYS A 176 11.58 7.70 -13.74
CA CYS A 176 10.27 7.44 -14.32
C CYS A 176 9.36 8.67 -14.17
N PRO A 177 9.07 9.43 -15.25
CA PRO A 177 8.32 10.69 -15.15
C PRO A 177 6.85 10.50 -14.76
N SER A 178 6.31 9.28 -14.89
CA SER A 178 4.93 8.97 -14.50
C SER A 178 4.80 8.57 -13.03
N ILE A 179 5.90 8.40 -12.30
CA ILE A 179 5.91 7.98 -10.90
C ILE A 179 6.46 9.10 -10.02
N VAL A 180 5.67 9.52 -9.04
CA VAL A 180 6.10 10.50 -8.03
C VAL A 180 6.28 9.81 -6.69
N VAL A 181 7.31 10.16 -5.94
CA VAL A 181 7.53 9.66 -4.58
C VAL A 181 7.07 10.72 -3.58
N ALA A 182 6.32 10.29 -2.56
CA ALA A 182 5.95 11.12 -1.41
C ALA A 182 6.40 10.43 -0.12
N ASN A 183 6.91 11.21 0.84
CA ASN A 183 7.48 10.74 2.11
C ASN A 183 6.65 11.17 3.32
N SER A 184 5.58 11.93 3.11
CA SER A 184 4.64 12.35 4.15
C SER A 184 3.23 12.46 3.59
N LEU A 185 2.23 12.46 4.47
CA LEU A 185 0.84 12.67 4.07
C LEU A 185 0.63 14.06 3.44
N ASP A 186 1.30 15.10 3.94
CA ASP A 186 1.15 16.46 3.40
C ASP A 186 1.77 16.58 2.01
N GLU A 187 2.94 15.97 1.78
CA GLU A 187 3.54 15.86 0.45
C GLU A 187 2.62 15.09 -0.50
N LEU A 188 2.06 13.96 -0.05
CA LEU A 188 1.10 13.19 -0.82
C LEU A 188 -0.10 14.03 -1.24
N LYS A 189 -0.72 14.75 -0.29
CA LYS A 189 -1.87 15.63 -0.57
C LYS A 189 -1.53 16.68 -1.62
N ALA A 190 -0.39 17.35 -1.48
CA ALA A 190 0.06 18.36 -2.43
C ALA A 190 0.26 17.78 -3.83
N VAL A 191 0.89 16.61 -3.94
CA VAL A 191 1.10 15.92 -5.22
C VAL A 191 -0.22 15.49 -5.85
N ILE A 192 -1.16 14.94 -5.07
CA ILE A 192 -2.48 14.55 -5.60
C ILE A 192 -3.21 15.77 -6.17
N THR A 193 -3.26 16.89 -5.43
CA THR A 193 -3.91 18.12 -5.89
C THR A 193 -3.26 18.68 -7.16
N TYR A 194 -1.93 18.58 -7.29
CA TYR A 194 -1.24 18.99 -8.50
C TYR A 194 -1.54 18.09 -9.70
N LEU A 195 -1.65 16.77 -9.48
CA LEU A 195 -1.84 15.79 -10.55
C LEU A 195 -3.31 15.61 -10.99
N LEU A 196 -4.26 15.96 -10.12
CA LEU A 196 -5.70 15.96 -10.37
C LEU A 196 -6.25 17.40 -10.36
N PRO A 197 -5.97 18.23 -11.38
CA PRO A 197 -6.62 19.53 -11.49
C PRO A 197 -8.14 19.33 -11.72
N ASP A 198 -8.90 20.28 -11.19
CA ASP A 198 -10.37 20.34 -11.20
C ASP A 198 -11.01 20.06 -12.57
#